data_AF-A0A651F1E8-F1
#
_entry.id   AF-A0A651F1E8-F1
#
_cell.length_a   1.000
_cell.length_b   1.000
_cell.length_c   1.000
_cell.angle_alpha   90.00
_cell.angle_beta   90.00
_cell.angle_gamma   90.00
#
_symmetry.space_group_name_H-M   'P 1'
#
loop_
_entity.id
_entity.type
_entity.pdbx_description
1 polymer ?
#
loop_
_entity_poly.entity_id
_entity_poly.type
_entity_poly.pdbx_seq_one_letter_code
_entity_poly.pdbx_strand_id
1 'polypeptide(L)'
;ACCFGDLCQEDFTEADCISFGGSYVGDGTDCSGDPCDTGDPTGSCSFACSGGSQLPCFEATQADCLAAGGTYQGDNTDCTSHPTSNLCSGDINGDNRTNLDDFIVLAGNFGGVGNRPQGDLNCSGTVNLDDFIILAGDFGCDKTALFQP
;
A
#
# COMPACT_ATOMS: atom_id res chain seq x y z
N ALA A 1 2.87 25.71 -8.03
CA ALA A 1 2.91 25.29 -6.62
C ALA A 1 4.35 25.25 -6.10
N CYS A 2 4.54 25.32 -4.78
CA CYS A 2 5.84 25.22 -4.10
C CYS A 2 5.77 24.16 -3.00
N CYS A 3 6.81 23.32 -2.92
CA CYS A 3 6.89 22.25 -1.93
C CYS A 3 7.85 22.59 -0.78
N PHE A 4 7.40 22.37 0.45
CA PHE A 4 8.20 22.47 1.67
C PHE A 4 8.19 21.13 2.39
N GLY A 5 8.96 20.16 1.88
CA GLY A 5 8.72 18.74 2.19
C GLY A 5 7.40 18.31 1.56
N ASP A 6 6.55 17.60 2.32
CA ASP A 6 5.23 17.11 1.86
C ASP A 6 4.16 18.21 1.84
N LEU A 7 4.48 19.42 2.28
CA LEU A 7 3.55 20.54 2.27
C LEU A 7 3.56 21.24 0.91
N CYS A 8 2.45 21.13 0.20
CA CYS A 8 2.19 21.91 -1.01
C CYS A 8 1.56 23.27 -0.70
N GLN A 9 2.16 24.32 -1.25
CA GLN A 9 1.66 25.69 -1.17
C GLN A 9 1.34 26.25 -2.57
N GLU A 10 0.10 26.71 -2.74
CA GLU A 10 -0.37 27.39 -3.96
C GLU A 10 0.06 28.86 -4.00
N ASP A 11 -0.08 29.46 -5.19
CA ASP A 11 0.17 30.90 -5.46
C ASP A 11 1.56 31.41 -5.03
N PHE A 12 2.57 30.55 -5.14
CA PHE A 12 3.97 30.92 -4.92
C PHE A 12 4.68 31.19 -6.25
N THR A 13 5.40 32.31 -6.32
CA THR A 13 6.32 32.54 -7.43
C THR A 13 7.55 31.64 -7.30
N GLU A 14 8.23 31.35 -8.42
CA GLU A 14 9.50 30.60 -8.41
C GLU A 14 10.52 31.25 -7.47
N ALA A 15 10.66 32.57 -7.56
CA ALA A 15 11.62 33.33 -6.76
C ALA A 15 11.33 33.26 -5.26
N ASP A 16 10.06 33.41 -4.86
CA ASP A 16 9.67 33.29 -3.45
C ASP A 16 9.86 31.85 -2.97
N CYS A 17 9.46 30.86 -3.76
CA CYS A 17 9.59 29.44 -3.40
C CYS A 17 11.03 29.07 -3.04
N ILE A 18 11.97 29.43 -3.91
CA ILE A 18 13.40 29.15 -3.70
C ILE A 18 13.94 29.99 -2.55
N SER A 19 13.52 31.25 -2.42
CA SER A 19 13.97 32.14 -1.34
C SER A 19 13.56 31.65 0.06
N PHE A 20 12.43 30.96 0.17
CA PHE A 20 11.97 30.33 1.41
C PHE A 20 12.49 28.89 1.58
N GLY A 21 13.32 28.40 0.67
CA GLY A 21 13.95 27.07 0.75
C GLY A 21 13.04 25.93 0.28
N GLY A 22 11.99 26.22 -0.47
CA GLY A 22 11.10 25.23 -1.07
C GLY A 22 11.56 24.79 -2.47
N SER A 23 10.93 23.72 -2.95
CA SER A 23 11.12 23.18 -4.31
C SER A 23 9.98 23.64 -5.22
N TYR A 24 10.31 24.36 -6.29
CA TYR A 24 9.31 24.88 -7.23
C TYR A 24 8.82 23.79 -8.18
N VAL A 25 7.51 23.59 -8.26
CA VAL A 25 6.88 22.51 -9.06
C VAL A 25 6.68 22.94 -10.52
N GLY A 26 6.49 24.24 -10.77
CA GLY A 26 6.33 24.81 -12.11
C GLY A 26 5.16 25.80 -12.24
N ASP A 27 5.18 26.61 -13.29
CA ASP A 27 4.12 27.59 -13.58
C ASP A 27 2.79 26.90 -13.90
N GLY A 28 1.68 27.43 -13.37
CA GLY A 28 0.33 26.91 -13.62
C GLY A 28 0.03 25.57 -12.94
N THR A 29 0.93 25.06 -12.08
CA THR A 29 0.68 23.91 -11.21
C THR A 29 -0.01 24.35 -9.93
N ASP A 30 -1.04 23.61 -9.51
CA ASP A 30 -1.74 23.79 -8.24
C ASP A 30 -1.35 22.68 -7.25
N CYS A 31 -1.97 22.64 -6.07
CA CYS A 31 -1.76 21.57 -5.09
C CYS A 31 -2.75 20.42 -5.25
N SER A 32 -3.45 20.35 -6.38
CA SER A 32 -4.31 19.21 -6.67
C SER A 32 -3.46 17.96 -6.97
N GLY A 33 -3.83 16.84 -6.35
CA GLY A 33 -3.06 15.59 -6.50
C GLY A 33 -1.73 15.55 -5.75
N ASP A 34 -1.55 16.43 -4.76
CA ASP A 34 -0.41 16.49 -3.85
C ASP A 34 0.96 16.33 -4.54
N PRO A 35 1.38 17.30 -5.36
CA PRO A 35 2.65 17.23 -6.09
C PRO A 35 3.90 17.31 -5.19
N CYS A 36 3.69 17.53 -3.89
CA CYS A 36 4.75 17.64 -2.89
C CYS A 36 4.84 16.41 -2.02
N ASP A 37 3.84 15.53 -2.04
CA ASP A 37 3.99 14.16 -1.59
C ASP A 37 5.11 13.52 -2.41
N THR A 38 6.30 13.52 -1.84
CA THR A 38 7.41 12.77 -2.43
C THR A 38 7.17 11.27 -2.32
N GLY A 39 6.13 10.85 -1.59
CA GLY A 39 5.90 9.51 -1.11
C GLY A 39 7.07 9.11 -0.21
N ASP A 40 6.81 8.55 0.95
CA ASP A 40 7.82 7.64 1.47
C ASP A 40 8.03 6.58 0.38
N PRO A 41 9.26 6.41 -0.16
CA PRO A 41 9.48 5.53 -1.29
C PRO A 41 8.97 4.15 -0.92
N THR A 42 8.09 3.63 -1.78
CA THR A 42 7.51 2.30 -1.57
C THR A 42 8.40 1.24 -2.20
N GLY A 43 8.24 0.03 -1.71
CA GLY A 43 8.84 -1.15 -2.31
C GLY A 43 8.11 -2.41 -1.90
N SER A 44 8.49 -3.51 -2.53
CA SER A 44 7.84 -4.80 -2.30
C SER A 44 7.98 -5.26 -0.85
N CYS A 45 6.83 -5.52 -0.24
CA CYS A 45 6.72 -6.12 1.08
C CYS A 45 6.26 -7.56 0.94
N SER A 46 7.00 -8.52 1.50
CA SER A 46 6.68 -9.94 1.36
C SER A 46 6.55 -10.66 2.70
N PHE A 47 5.64 -11.64 2.75
CA PHE A 47 5.39 -12.46 3.93
C PHE A 47 5.74 -13.93 3.68
N ALA A 48 6.18 -14.61 4.72
CA ALA A 48 6.50 -16.04 4.69
C ALA A 48 5.37 -16.85 5.31
N CYS A 49 4.43 -17.33 4.50
CA CYS A 49 3.40 -18.25 4.95
C CYS A 49 3.88 -19.71 4.97
N SER A 50 3.19 -20.54 5.76
CA SER A 50 3.44 -21.98 5.86
C SER A 50 3.36 -22.64 4.48
N GLY A 51 4.45 -23.29 4.05
CA GLY A 51 4.57 -23.94 2.73
C GLY A 51 5.69 -23.38 1.85
N GLY A 52 6.39 -22.32 2.27
CA GLY A 52 7.56 -21.77 1.57
C GLY A 52 7.22 -20.94 0.33
N SER A 53 5.94 -20.73 0.03
CA SER A 53 5.48 -19.77 -0.97
C SER A 53 5.40 -18.38 -0.32
N GLN A 54 6.15 -17.40 -0.85
CA GLN A 54 5.98 -15.99 -0.47
C GLN A 54 4.63 -15.52 -0.97
N LEU A 55 3.68 -15.38 -0.06
CA LEU A 55 2.30 -14.94 -0.29
C LEU A 55 1.86 -14.30 1.02
N PRO A 56 1.25 -13.10 1.07
CA PRO A 56 1.04 -12.10 0.01
C PRO A 56 2.25 -11.19 -0.25
N CYS A 57 2.14 -10.33 -1.28
CA CYS A 57 3.08 -9.24 -1.57
C CYS A 57 2.31 -7.97 -1.96
N PHE A 58 2.66 -6.83 -1.38
CA PHE A 58 2.13 -5.52 -1.77
C PHE A 58 3.24 -4.46 -1.72
N GLU A 59 3.05 -3.37 -2.44
CA GLU A 59 3.95 -2.21 -2.37
C GLU A 59 3.61 -1.39 -1.13
N ALA A 60 4.60 -1.16 -0.28
CA ALA A 60 4.41 -0.44 0.97
C ALA A 60 5.62 0.44 1.28
N THR A 61 5.46 1.40 2.18
CA THR A 61 6.62 2.04 2.81
C THR A 61 7.38 1.01 3.64
N GLN A 62 8.65 1.26 3.93
CA GLN A 62 9.41 0.40 4.84
C GLN A 62 8.70 0.28 6.21
N ALA A 63 8.15 1.39 6.72
CA ALA A 63 7.49 1.42 8.01
C ALA A 63 6.23 0.54 8.03
N ASP A 64 5.37 0.67 7.02
CA ASP A 64 4.14 -0.12 6.91
C ASP A 64 4.43 -1.60 6.70
N CYS A 65 5.45 -1.93 5.89
CA CYS A 65 5.85 -3.31 5.69
C CYS A 65 6.28 -3.99 7.00
N LEU A 66 7.09 -3.30 7.80
CA LEU A 66 7.55 -3.81 9.09
C LEU A 66 6.41 -3.88 10.11
N ALA A 67 5.50 -2.90 10.09
CA ALA A 67 4.32 -2.89 10.94
C ALA A 67 3.36 -4.03 10.61
N ALA A 68 3.23 -4.40 9.33
CA ALA A 68 2.47 -5.57 8.91
C ALA A 68 3.14 -6.92 9.25
N GLY A 69 4.39 -6.92 9.74
CA GLY A 69 5.17 -8.13 10.04
C GLY A 69 5.90 -8.72 8.83
N GLY A 70 6.10 -7.93 7.77
CA GLY A 70 6.69 -8.36 6.51
C GLY A 70 8.19 -8.14 6.40
N THR A 71 8.76 -8.57 5.27
CA THR A 71 10.16 -8.30 4.90
C THR A 71 10.20 -7.35 3.71
N TYR A 72 10.71 -6.14 3.96
CA TYR A 72 10.89 -5.08 2.96
C TYR A 72 12.10 -5.37 2.07
N GLN A 73 11.92 -5.32 0.75
CA GLN A 73 12.99 -5.64 -0.21
C GLN A 73 13.80 -4.41 -0.67
N GLY A 74 13.41 -3.21 -0.21
CA GLY A 74 14.05 -1.96 -0.56
C GLY A 74 13.21 -1.09 -1.50
N ASP A 75 13.55 0.18 -1.54
CA ASP A 75 12.84 1.20 -2.30
C ASP A 75 12.82 0.88 -3.80
N ASN A 76 11.68 1.15 -4.44
CA ASN A 76 11.45 0.98 -5.87
C ASN A 76 11.57 -0.47 -6.36
N THR A 77 11.56 -1.45 -5.46
CA THR A 77 11.33 -2.86 -5.81
C THR A 77 9.84 -3.08 -6.04
N ASP A 78 9.46 -4.08 -6.84
CA ASP A 78 8.05 -4.40 -7.08
C ASP A 78 7.71 -5.87 -6.81
N CYS A 79 6.41 -6.14 -6.65
CA CYS A 79 5.85 -7.47 -6.43
C CYS A 79 5.72 -8.29 -7.73
N THR A 80 6.19 -7.83 -8.90
CA THR A 80 5.96 -8.55 -10.17
C THR A 80 6.62 -9.94 -10.20
N SER A 81 7.69 -10.10 -9.44
CA SER A 81 8.40 -11.37 -9.27
C SER A 81 7.74 -12.34 -8.28
N HIS A 82 6.70 -11.90 -7.56
CA HIS A 82 5.97 -12.75 -6.61
C HIS A 82 4.90 -13.60 -7.30
N PRO A 83 4.76 -14.88 -6.93
CA PRO A 83 3.83 -15.80 -7.57
C PRO A 83 2.34 -15.39 -7.45
N THR A 84 1.98 -14.48 -6.54
CA THR A 84 0.62 -13.87 -6.46
C THR A 84 0.53 -12.42 -6.86
N SER A 85 1.46 -11.91 -7.65
CA SER A 85 1.35 -10.57 -8.24
C SER A 85 0.08 -10.34 -9.08
N ASN A 86 -0.60 -11.43 -9.46
CA ASN A 86 -1.87 -11.44 -10.18
C ASN A 86 -3.12 -11.35 -9.29
N LEU A 87 -2.98 -11.38 -7.96
CA LEU A 87 -4.08 -11.25 -7.01
C LEU A 87 -3.88 -10.00 -6.16
N CYS A 88 -4.99 -9.38 -5.75
CA CYS A 88 -4.94 -8.33 -4.75
C CYS A 88 -4.61 -8.95 -3.39
N SER A 89 -3.64 -8.38 -2.69
CA SER A 89 -3.17 -8.94 -1.41
C SER A 89 -4.24 -8.85 -0.33
N GLY A 90 -5.03 -7.78 -0.36
CA GLY A 90 -6.18 -7.53 0.51
C GLY A 90 -7.50 -8.19 0.08
N ASP A 91 -7.53 -8.95 -1.02
CA ASP A 91 -8.71 -9.72 -1.43
C ASP A 91 -8.85 -10.96 -0.54
N ILE A 92 -9.71 -10.83 0.46
CA ILE A 92 -10.01 -11.84 1.48
C ILE A 92 -11.17 -12.71 1.01
N ASN A 93 -12.18 -12.13 0.35
CA ASN A 93 -13.40 -12.83 -0.04
C ASN A 93 -13.28 -13.59 -1.39
N GLY A 94 -12.20 -13.36 -2.14
CA GLY A 94 -11.84 -14.04 -3.37
C GLY A 94 -12.52 -13.49 -4.63
N ASP A 95 -13.00 -12.24 -4.62
CA ASP A 95 -13.66 -11.62 -5.77
C ASP A 95 -12.72 -10.85 -6.71
N ASN A 96 -11.40 -10.93 -6.47
CA ASN A 96 -10.31 -10.26 -7.17
C ASN A 96 -10.27 -8.73 -7.00
N ARG A 97 -10.90 -8.21 -5.95
CA ARG A 97 -10.83 -6.80 -5.58
C ARG A 97 -10.48 -6.68 -4.10
N THR A 98 -9.78 -5.61 -3.74
CA THR A 98 -9.62 -5.22 -2.32
C THR A 98 -10.55 -4.04 -2.06
N ASN A 99 -11.63 -4.25 -1.32
CA ASN A 99 -12.62 -3.20 -1.06
C ASN A 99 -13.29 -3.35 0.32
N LEU A 100 -14.44 -2.68 0.49
CA LEU A 100 -15.18 -2.69 1.75
C LEU A 100 -15.68 -4.08 2.15
N ASP A 101 -15.98 -4.95 1.18
CA ASP A 101 -16.42 -6.32 1.44
C ASP A 101 -15.32 -7.15 2.11
N ASP A 102 -14.06 -6.94 1.74
CA ASP A 102 -12.90 -7.57 2.40
C ASP A 102 -12.70 -7.03 3.81
N PHE A 103 -12.85 -5.72 3.99
CA PHE A 103 -12.80 -5.10 5.31
C PHE A 103 -13.86 -5.68 6.24
N ILE A 104 -15.07 -5.97 5.73
CA ILE A 104 -16.13 -6.63 6.51
C ILE A 104 -15.69 -8.02 6.97
N VAL A 105 -14.98 -8.80 6.13
CA VAL A 105 -14.46 -10.12 6.54
C VAL A 105 -13.39 -9.97 7.62
N LEU A 106 -12.43 -9.07 7.44
CA LEU A 106 -11.36 -8.82 8.42
C LEU A 106 -11.94 -8.36 9.76
N ALA A 107 -12.80 -7.33 9.74
CA ALA A 107 -13.43 -6.79 10.94
C ALA A 107 -14.31 -7.82 11.67
N GLY A 108 -14.96 -8.71 10.92
CA GLY A 108 -15.77 -9.80 11.49
C GLY A 108 -14.99 -10.83 12.30
N ASN A 109 -13.68 -10.95 12.08
CA ASN A 109 -12.80 -11.93 12.72
C ASN A 109 -11.71 -11.30 13.60
N PHE A 110 -11.66 -9.96 13.70
CA PHE A 110 -10.61 -9.22 14.38
C PHE A 110 -10.42 -9.64 15.85
N GLY A 111 -9.16 -9.82 16.27
CA GLY A 111 -8.76 -10.31 17.58
C GLY A 111 -8.83 -11.84 17.75
N GLY A 112 -9.24 -12.57 16.71
CA GLY A 112 -9.32 -14.03 16.69
C GLY A 112 -8.08 -14.74 16.16
N VAL A 113 -8.08 -16.06 16.31
CA VAL A 113 -7.18 -16.95 15.55
C VAL A 113 -7.75 -17.10 14.15
N GLY A 114 -6.92 -16.99 13.12
CA GLY A 114 -7.37 -16.98 11.73
C GLY A 114 -6.40 -17.60 10.75
N ASN A 115 -6.89 -17.72 9.52
CA ASN A 115 -6.15 -17.96 8.30
C ASN A 115 -6.60 -16.94 7.25
N ARG A 116 -6.03 -16.98 6.05
CA ARG A 116 -6.27 -15.96 5.02
C ARG A 116 -7.76 -15.69 4.71
N PRO A 117 -8.63 -16.71 4.49
CA PRO A 117 -10.08 -16.49 4.35
C PRO A 117 -10.79 -15.80 5.54
N GLN A 118 -10.17 -15.79 6.71
CA GLN A 118 -10.68 -15.13 7.92
C GLN A 118 -10.06 -13.75 8.11
N GLY A 119 -9.14 -13.33 7.24
CA GLY A 119 -8.47 -12.03 7.31
C GLY A 119 -7.07 -12.05 7.92
N ASP A 120 -6.47 -13.22 8.17
CA ASP A 120 -5.03 -13.33 8.51
C ASP A 120 -4.21 -13.27 7.21
N LEU A 121 -3.93 -12.04 6.78
CA LEU A 121 -3.25 -11.71 5.55
C LEU A 121 -1.73 -11.90 5.67
N ASN A 122 -1.13 -11.73 6.86
CA ASN A 122 0.30 -11.96 7.05
C ASN A 122 0.66 -13.41 7.47
N CYS A 123 -0.33 -14.29 7.61
CA CYS A 123 -0.18 -15.67 8.08
C CYS A 123 0.43 -15.80 9.49
N SER A 124 0.23 -14.80 10.35
CA SER A 124 0.67 -14.85 11.74
C SER A 124 -0.15 -15.85 12.58
N GLY A 125 -1.28 -16.32 12.05
CA GLY A 125 -2.25 -17.16 12.76
C GLY A 125 -3.27 -16.35 13.56
N THR A 126 -3.24 -15.02 13.48
CA THR A 126 -4.18 -14.13 14.16
C THR A 126 -4.68 -13.05 13.20
N VAL A 127 -5.92 -12.60 13.40
CA VAL A 127 -6.49 -11.48 12.64
C VAL A 127 -6.38 -10.23 13.48
N ASN A 128 -5.57 -9.26 13.08
CA ASN A 128 -5.27 -8.08 13.89
C ASN A 128 -4.96 -6.83 13.02
N LEU A 129 -4.30 -5.83 13.62
CA LEU A 129 -3.97 -4.57 12.95
C LEU A 129 -2.94 -4.75 11.82
N ASP A 130 -2.04 -5.73 11.94
CA ASP A 130 -1.01 -6.02 10.95
C ASP A 130 -1.66 -6.45 9.62
N ASP A 131 -2.76 -7.21 9.69
CA ASP A 131 -3.55 -7.60 8.51
C ASP A 131 -4.28 -6.40 7.90
N PHE A 132 -4.78 -5.49 8.76
CA PHE A 132 -5.44 -4.29 8.28
C PHE A 132 -4.47 -3.40 7.46
N ILE A 133 -3.20 -3.33 7.85
CA ILE A 133 -2.18 -2.60 7.08
C ILE A 133 -2.04 -3.18 5.67
N ILE A 134 -2.09 -4.51 5.52
CA ILE A 134 -2.03 -5.18 4.21
C ILE A 134 -3.28 -4.87 3.38
N LEU A 135 -4.46 -4.94 4.00
CA LEU A 135 -5.72 -4.60 3.33
C LEU A 135 -5.74 -3.14 2.87
N ALA A 136 -5.31 -2.22 3.73
CA ALA A 136 -5.27 -0.79 3.44
C ALA A 136 -4.24 -0.45 2.34
N GLY A 137 -3.07 -1.10 2.38
CA GLY A 137 -1.98 -0.87 1.42
C GLY A 137 -2.32 -1.25 -0.02
N ASP A 138 -3.34 -2.07 -0.24
CA ASP A 138 -3.78 -2.50 -1.58
C ASP A 138 -5.27 -2.16 -1.84
N PHE A 139 -5.86 -1.25 -1.04
CA PHE A 139 -7.27 -0.89 -1.16
C PHE A 139 -7.59 -0.25 -2.50
N GLY A 140 -8.66 -0.72 -3.15
CA GLY A 140 -9.02 -0.30 -4.51
C GLY A 140 -8.31 -1.09 -5.61
N CYS A 141 -7.44 -2.05 -5.29
CA CYS A 141 -6.95 -3.01 -6.27
C CYS A 141 -8.10 -3.74 -6.97
N ASP A 142 -8.03 -3.84 -8.29
CA ASP A 142 -8.98 -4.57 -9.12
C ASP A 142 -8.22 -5.38 -10.18
N LYS A 143 -8.26 -6.70 -10.06
CA LYS A 143 -7.63 -7.65 -11.00
C LYS A 143 -8.67 -8.45 -11.76
N THR A 144 -9.95 -8.08 -11.71
CA THR A 144 -11.06 -8.81 -12.35
C THR A 144 -10.85 -8.96 -13.86
N ALA A 145 -10.19 -7.98 -14.50
CA ALA A 145 -9.85 -8.02 -15.92
C ALA A 145 -8.81 -9.08 -16.30
N LEU A 146 -8.00 -9.59 -15.35
CA LEU A 146 -7.02 -10.65 -15.58
C LEU A 146 -7.66 -12.06 -15.64
N PHE A 147 -8.94 -12.17 -15.29
CA PHE A 147 -9.68 -13.44 -15.23
C PHE A 147 -10.90 -13.47 -16.18
N GLN A 148 -10.94 -12.62 -17.21
CA GLN A 148 -11.92 -12.77 -18.29
C GLN A 148 -11.60 -14.02 -19.14
N PRO A 149 -12.61 -14.82 -19.54
CA PRO A 149 -12.41 -16.03 -20.35
C PRO A 149 -11.92 -15.74 -21.78
#